data_AF-M0ZU17-F1
#
_entry.id   AF-M0ZU17-F1
#
_cell.length_a   1.000
_cell.length_b   1.000
_cell.length_c   1.000
_cell.angle_alpha   90.00
_cell.angle_beta   90.00
_cell.angle_gamma   90.00
#
_symmetry.space_group_name_H-M   'P 1'
#
loop_
_entity.id
_entity.type
_entity.pdbx_description
1 polymer ?
#
loop_
_entity_poly.entity_id
_entity_poly.type
_entity_poly.pdbx_seq_one_letter_code
_entity_poly.pdbx_strand_id
1 'polypeptide(L)'
;MLPASEVDMTTVKYTTQKIQAPYLTGFWLKLFVMLAETPIIGSMIMIFLQKMNRGAERFKNTVIPEAPMFVPEFPPQESEPSVFGLEEDGKPEERVELALQCLPDYNPGCIWITDPAAPFRYWKIRDYAYAYRSKLTAPSQVAESFISAIEESNNQNPLAPLLISYDPDEVRRQAAASTQRFEEGSELSILDGIFIAVKDDIDCYPYPSKGGTTWFHEIHEVKKDAVCISRLRNCGAVLVGKTNMHELGLGITGNNTNFGRCFFIINGSMGGGFA
;
A
#
# COMPACT_ATOMS: atom_id res chain seq x y z
N MET A 1 -22.00 -32.09 -1.34
CA MET A 1 -21.43 -32.27 -2.71
C MET A 1 -20.53 -33.50 -2.69
N LEU A 2 -19.89 -33.90 -3.78
CA LEU A 2 -18.70 -34.76 -3.67
C LEU A 2 -17.59 -33.98 -2.95
N PRO A 3 -16.66 -34.65 -2.26
CA PRO A 3 -15.42 -34.04 -1.79
C PRO A 3 -14.65 -33.39 -2.94
N ALA A 4 -13.97 -32.28 -2.69
CA ALA A 4 -13.20 -31.54 -3.70
C ALA A 4 -12.14 -32.41 -4.40
N SER A 5 -11.57 -33.40 -3.68
CA SER A 5 -10.59 -34.37 -4.20
C SER A 5 -11.18 -35.39 -5.20
N GLU A 6 -12.50 -35.53 -5.26
CA GLU A 6 -13.22 -36.49 -6.13
C GLU A 6 -13.86 -35.82 -7.36
N VAL A 7 -13.66 -34.50 -7.54
CA VAL A 7 -14.24 -33.75 -8.66
C VAL A 7 -13.45 -34.00 -9.94
N ASP A 8 -14.13 -34.53 -10.97
CA ASP A 8 -13.56 -34.64 -12.32
C ASP A 8 -13.43 -33.24 -12.95
N MET A 9 -12.19 -32.74 -12.96
CA MET A 9 -11.82 -31.43 -13.52
C MET A 9 -12.17 -31.26 -15.01
N THR A 10 -12.33 -32.35 -15.78
CA THR A 10 -12.74 -32.26 -17.19
C THR A 10 -14.22 -31.88 -17.36
N THR A 11 -15.04 -32.10 -16.32
CA THR A 11 -16.47 -31.79 -16.32
C THR A 11 -16.80 -30.40 -15.77
N VAL A 12 -15.83 -29.73 -15.15
CA VAL A 12 -16.02 -28.44 -14.48
C VAL A 12 -16.27 -27.32 -15.50
N LYS A 13 -17.46 -26.73 -15.46
CA LYS A 13 -17.86 -25.63 -16.34
C LYS A 13 -17.61 -24.29 -15.68
N TYR A 14 -16.89 -23.40 -16.38
CA TYR A 14 -16.76 -22.01 -15.96
C TYR A 14 -18.13 -21.35 -15.84
N THR A 15 -18.46 -20.86 -14.64
CA THR A 15 -19.74 -20.23 -14.33
C THR A 15 -19.50 -18.76 -14.01
N THR A 16 -20.00 -17.86 -14.87
CA THR A 16 -19.92 -16.41 -14.61
C THR A 16 -20.78 -16.05 -13.39
N GLN A 17 -20.17 -15.42 -12.39
CA GLN A 17 -20.91 -14.89 -11.24
C GLN A 17 -21.41 -13.48 -11.57
N LYS A 18 -22.72 -13.31 -11.71
CA LYS A 18 -23.34 -12.00 -11.89
C LYS A 18 -23.74 -11.42 -10.54
N ILE A 19 -22.87 -10.59 -9.97
CA ILE A 19 -23.19 -9.77 -8.80
C ILE A 19 -24.19 -8.68 -9.23
N GLN A 20 -25.23 -8.47 -8.43
CA GLN A 20 -26.25 -7.45 -8.64
C GLN A 20 -26.40 -6.62 -7.35
N ALA A 21 -26.18 -5.32 -7.50
CA ALA A 21 -26.36 -4.31 -6.45
C ALA A 21 -26.86 -3.00 -7.10
N PRO A 22 -27.61 -2.16 -6.38
CA PRO A 22 -27.99 -0.85 -6.87
C PRO A 22 -26.76 0.08 -6.90
N TYR A 23 -26.59 0.85 -7.98
CA TYR A 23 -25.62 1.94 -8.04
C TYR A 23 -26.27 3.22 -7.53
N LEU A 24 -25.85 3.70 -6.35
CA LEU A 24 -26.42 4.85 -5.67
C LEU A 24 -25.34 5.85 -5.30
N THR A 25 -25.63 7.15 -5.44
CA THR A 25 -24.72 8.24 -5.08
C THR A 25 -25.47 9.38 -4.37
N GLY A 26 -24.73 10.26 -3.71
CA GLY A 26 -25.27 11.49 -3.10
C GLY A 26 -26.42 11.24 -2.12
N PHE A 27 -27.53 11.94 -2.30
CA PHE A 27 -28.72 11.83 -1.45
C PHE A 27 -29.30 10.41 -1.40
N TRP A 28 -29.39 9.73 -2.56
CA TRP A 28 -29.97 8.39 -2.63
C TRP A 28 -29.13 7.34 -1.90
N LEU A 29 -27.81 7.49 -1.89
CA LEU A 29 -26.92 6.66 -1.09
C LEU A 29 -27.15 6.89 0.42
N LYS A 30 -27.22 8.15 0.86
CA LYS A 30 -27.50 8.49 2.27
C LYS A 30 -28.84 7.93 2.75
N LEU A 31 -29.90 8.08 1.95
CA LEU A 31 -31.22 7.51 2.25
C LEU A 31 -31.18 5.98 2.33
N PHE A 32 -30.47 5.32 1.41
CA PHE A 32 -30.33 3.87 1.42
C PHE A 32 -29.58 3.36 2.66
N VAL A 33 -28.48 4.01 3.06
CA VAL A 33 -27.72 3.65 4.28
C VAL A 33 -28.60 3.79 5.52
N MET A 34 -29.30 4.92 5.68
CA MET A 34 -30.23 5.13 6.80
C MET A 34 -31.33 4.05 6.88
N LEU A 35 -31.88 3.61 5.74
CA LEU A 35 -32.84 2.52 5.68
C LEU A 35 -32.21 1.15 5.97
N ALA A 36 -30.95 0.93 5.56
CA ALA A 36 -30.19 -0.28 5.82
C ALA A 36 -29.77 -0.43 7.29
N GLU A 37 -29.60 0.69 8.02
CA GLU A 37 -29.32 0.72 9.46
C GLU A 37 -30.58 0.65 10.33
N THR A 38 -31.75 0.97 9.76
CA THR A 38 -33.03 0.94 10.49
C THR A 38 -33.41 -0.50 10.90
N PRO A 39 -33.76 -0.77 12.17
CA PRO A 39 -34.21 -2.08 12.61
C PRO A 39 -35.37 -2.65 11.77
N ILE A 40 -35.37 -3.97 11.57
CA ILE A 40 -36.29 -4.73 10.69
C ILE A 40 -36.10 -4.41 9.20
N ILE A 41 -36.23 -3.15 8.77
CA ILE A 41 -36.09 -2.71 7.37
C ILE A 41 -34.71 -3.08 6.82
N GLY A 42 -33.65 -2.78 7.56
CA GLY A 42 -32.28 -3.13 7.18
C GLY A 42 -32.06 -4.63 7.04
N SER A 43 -32.64 -5.43 7.95
CA SER A 43 -32.59 -6.90 7.85
C SER A 43 -33.28 -7.41 6.59
N MET A 44 -34.44 -6.84 6.21
CA MET A 44 -35.13 -7.16 4.96
C MET A 44 -34.29 -6.81 3.73
N ILE A 45 -33.67 -5.62 3.70
CA ILE A 45 -32.77 -5.19 2.62
C ILE A 45 -31.60 -6.16 2.46
N MET A 46 -30.94 -6.53 3.56
CA MET A 46 -29.80 -7.45 3.53
C MET A 46 -30.21 -8.86 3.09
N ILE A 47 -31.35 -9.39 3.55
CA ILE A 47 -31.90 -10.67 3.08
C ILE A 47 -32.20 -10.63 1.58
N PHE A 48 -32.76 -9.52 1.08
CA PHE A 48 -33.05 -9.34 -0.34
C PHE A 48 -31.77 -9.33 -1.20
N LEU A 49 -30.77 -8.54 -0.82
CA LEU A 49 -29.47 -8.50 -1.51
C LEU A 49 -28.74 -9.84 -1.48
N GLN A 50 -28.78 -10.56 -0.35
CA GLN A 50 -28.20 -11.90 -0.24
C GLN A 50 -28.91 -12.94 -1.15
N LYS A 51 -30.23 -12.83 -1.32
CA LYS A 51 -31.02 -13.66 -2.25
C LYS A 51 -30.70 -13.36 -3.71
N MET A 52 -30.68 -12.07 -4.10
CA MET A 52 -30.33 -11.66 -5.48
C MET A 52 -28.98 -12.24 -5.93
N ASN A 53 -28.01 -12.29 -5.02
CA ASN A 53 -26.64 -12.73 -5.28
C ASN A 53 -26.41 -14.23 -4.97
N ARG A 54 -27.45 -15.00 -4.64
CA ARG A 54 -27.40 -16.43 -4.24
C ARG A 54 -26.44 -16.76 -3.09
N GLY A 55 -25.97 -15.76 -2.35
CA GLY A 55 -24.99 -15.95 -1.27
C GLY A 55 -25.56 -16.81 -0.15
N ALA A 56 -26.77 -16.49 0.31
CA ALA A 56 -27.42 -17.23 1.40
C ALA A 56 -27.77 -18.68 1.02
N GLU A 57 -28.09 -18.97 -0.25
CA GLU A 57 -28.41 -20.34 -0.70
C GLU A 57 -27.19 -21.24 -0.64
N ARG A 58 -26.02 -20.75 -1.08
CA ARG A 58 -24.76 -21.50 -1.02
C ARG A 58 -24.43 -21.90 0.42
N PHE A 59 -24.41 -20.95 1.36
CA PHE A 59 -23.99 -21.22 2.74
C PHE A 59 -25.03 -22.00 3.58
N LYS A 60 -26.33 -21.93 3.27
CA LYS A 60 -27.38 -22.58 4.07
C LYS A 60 -27.86 -23.91 3.51
N ASN A 61 -27.84 -24.08 2.19
CA ASN A 61 -28.47 -25.23 1.52
C ASN A 61 -27.45 -26.20 0.90
N THR A 62 -26.14 -25.94 1.06
CA THR A 62 -25.08 -26.82 0.54
C THR A 62 -24.39 -27.56 1.69
N VAL A 63 -24.42 -28.88 1.67
CA VAL A 63 -23.55 -29.69 2.52
C VAL A 63 -22.14 -29.71 1.90
N ILE A 64 -21.21 -29.07 2.60
CA ILE A 64 -19.77 -29.05 2.31
C ILE A 64 -19.13 -30.15 3.17
N PRO A 65 -18.52 -31.19 2.57
CA PRO A 65 -17.93 -32.30 3.33
C PRO A 65 -16.55 -31.98 3.94
N GLU A 66 -15.87 -30.93 3.47
CA GLU A 66 -14.56 -30.50 3.97
C GLU A 66 -14.63 -29.89 5.37
N ALA A 67 -13.56 -30.09 6.16
CA ALA A 67 -13.34 -29.35 7.39
C ALA A 67 -12.96 -27.89 7.10
N PRO A 68 -13.31 -26.93 7.99
CA PRO A 68 -12.99 -25.52 7.78
C PRO A 68 -11.49 -25.25 7.95
N MET A 69 -10.87 -24.68 6.91
CA MET A 69 -9.52 -24.11 6.95
C MET A 69 -9.63 -22.62 7.31
N PHE A 70 -9.19 -22.24 8.52
CA PHE A 70 -9.34 -20.86 9.03
C PHE A 70 -8.20 -19.92 8.62
N VAL A 71 -7.02 -20.49 8.38
CA VAL A 71 -5.81 -19.81 7.86
C VAL A 71 -5.24 -20.65 6.73
N PRO A 72 -4.52 -20.08 5.76
CA PRO A 72 -3.87 -20.87 4.71
C PRO A 72 -2.86 -21.86 5.32
N GLU A 73 -3.13 -23.16 5.15
CA GLU A 73 -2.24 -24.24 5.58
C GLU A 73 -1.47 -24.78 4.36
N PHE A 74 -0.16 -24.55 4.33
CA PHE A 74 0.71 -24.95 3.24
C PHE A 74 1.48 -26.23 3.61
N PRO A 75 1.41 -27.31 2.79
CA PRO A 75 2.28 -28.46 2.98
C PRO A 75 3.74 -28.09 2.65
N PRO A 76 4.74 -28.90 3.07
CA PRO A 76 6.13 -28.69 2.68
C PRO A 76 6.26 -28.57 1.16
N GLN A 77 6.93 -27.51 0.71
CA GLN A 77 7.20 -27.26 -0.72
C GLN A 77 8.59 -27.80 -1.08
N GLU A 78 8.77 -28.16 -2.35
CA GLU A 78 10.10 -28.42 -2.91
C GLU A 78 10.90 -27.10 -3.00
N SER A 79 12.21 -27.17 -2.79
CA SER A 79 13.07 -25.98 -2.86
C SER A 79 13.11 -25.42 -4.28
N GLU A 80 12.85 -24.11 -4.42
CA GLU A 80 12.92 -23.43 -5.70
C GLU A 80 14.36 -23.47 -6.28
N PRO A 81 14.55 -23.80 -7.56
CA PRO A 81 15.87 -23.86 -8.16
C PRO A 81 16.42 -22.45 -8.43
N SER A 82 17.75 -22.30 -8.34
CA SER A 82 18.47 -21.06 -8.68
C SER A 82 18.11 -19.82 -7.83
N VAL A 83 17.65 -20.01 -6.59
CA VAL A 83 17.43 -18.94 -5.62
C VAL A 83 18.57 -18.87 -4.59
N PHE A 84 18.81 -17.68 -4.03
CA PHE A 84 19.68 -17.52 -2.86
C PHE A 84 18.85 -17.67 -1.58
N GLY A 85 19.24 -18.60 -0.71
CA GLY A 85 18.64 -18.73 0.61
C GLY A 85 19.01 -17.56 1.50
N LEU A 86 18.04 -17.00 2.21
CA LEU A 86 18.21 -15.95 3.22
C LEU A 86 17.71 -16.46 4.58
N GLU A 87 18.39 -16.08 5.65
CA GLU A 87 17.88 -16.30 7.01
C GLU A 87 16.70 -15.36 7.30
N GLU A 88 15.58 -15.89 7.78
CA GLU A 88 14.34 -15.12 8.01
C GLU A 88 14.50 -14.08 9.12
N ASP A 89 15.28 -14.43 10.16
CA ASP A 89 15.61 -13.56 11.29
C ASP A 89 16.83 -12.64 11.03
N GLY A 90 17.40 -12.68 9.81
CA GLY A 90 18.54 -11.85 9.42
C GLY A 90 18.22 -10.35 9.40
N LYS A 91 19.24 -9.51 9.60
CA LYS A 91 19.02 -8.05 9.72
C LYS A 91 18.54 -7.44 8.39
N PRO A 92 17.63 -6.45 8.42
CA PRO A 92 17.13 -5.79 7.20
C PRO A 92 18.23 -5.27 6.27
N GLU A 93 19.25 -4.62 6.81
CA GLU A 93 20.38 -4.05 6.09
C GLU A 93 21.23 -5.13 5.40
N GLU A 94 21.48 -6.26 6.07
CA GLU A 94 22.22 -7.41 5.52
C GLU A 94 21.43 -8.10 4.39
N ARG A 95 20.11 -8.24 4.56
CA ARG A 95 19.22 -8.80 3.52
C ARG A 95 19.11 -7.88 2.30
N VAL A 96 19.14 -6.57 2.50
CA VAL A 96 19.17 -5.58 1.42
C VAL A 96 20.49 -5.66 0.63
N GLU A 97 21.63 -5.84 1.30
CA GLU A 97 22.92 -6.02 0.62
C GLU A 97 22.96 -7.32 -0.19
N LEU A 98 22.47 -8.44 0.35
CA LEU A 98 22.35 -9.69 -0.40
C LEU A 98 21.38 -9.57 -1.59
N ALA A 99 20.31 -8.78 -1.46
CA ALA A 99 19.41 -8.50 -2.57
C ALA A 99 20.10 -7.69 -3.69
N LEU A 100 21.09 -6.83 -3.40
CA LEU A 100 21.87 -6.14 -4.43
C LEU A 100 22.70 -7.10 -5.28
N GLN A 101 23.25 -8.16 -4.67
CA GLN A 101 24.03 -9.19 -5.38
C GLN A 101 23.17 -10.00 -6.36
N CYS A 102 21.85 -10.03 -6.15
CA CYS A 102 20.88 -10.66 -7.04
C CYS A 102 20.43 -9.73 -8.19
N LEU A 103 20.84 -8.45 -8.21
CA LEU A 103 20.48 -7.50 -9.27
C LEU A 103 21.53 -7.48 -10.38
N PRO A 104 21.15 -7.21 -11.65
CA PRO A 104 22.11 -6.97 -12.72
C PRO A 104 22.93 -5.70 -12.43
N ASP A 105 24.12 -5.61 -13.02
CA ASP A 105 25.04 -4.48 -12.85
C ASP A 105 24.36 -3.11 -12.99
N TYR A 106 24.81 -2.15 -12.18
CA TYR A 106 24.33 -0.78 -12.27
C TYR A 106 25.12 0.01 -13.33
N ASN A 107 24.41 0.73 -14.20
CA ASN A 107 25.02 1.61 -15.20
C ASN A 107 24.76 3.09 -14.84
N PRO A 108 25.76 3.83 -14.33
CA PRO A 108 25.63 5.26 -14.00
C PRO A 108 25.28 6.16 -15.20
N GLY A 109 25.60 5.72 -16.44
CA GLY A 109 25.24 6.44 -17.65
C GLY A 109 23.73 6.64 -17.83
N CYS A 110 22.91 5.83 -17.15
CA CYS A 110 21.45 5.98 -17.17
C CYS A 110 20.95 7.27 -16.51
N ILE A 111 21.71 7.91 -15.62
CA ILE A 111 21.32 9.20 -15.01
C ILE A 111 21.50 10.35 -16.02
N TRP A 112 22.48 10.23 -16.91
CA TRP A 112 22.91 11.28 -17.84
C TRP A 112 22.34 11.11 -19.25
N ILE A 113 21.17 10.48 -19.38
CA ILE A 113 20.48 10.37 -20.67
C ILE A 113 19.93 11.76 -21.04
N THR A 114 20.76 12.53 -21.76
CA THR A 114 20.43 13.84 -22.31
C THR A 114 19.83 13.77 -23.72
N ASP A 115 19.69 12.57 -24.29
CA ASP A 115 19.04 12.34 -25.57
C ASP A 115 17.53 12.64 -25.47
N PRO A 116 17.00 13.67 -26.15
CA PRO A 116 15.58 14.00 -26.11
C PRO A 116 14.68 12.94 -26.76
N ALA A 117 15.25 12.00 -27.52
CA ALA A 117 14.53 10.88 -28.12
C ALA A 117 14.43 9.65 -27.21
N ALA A 118 15.08 9.66 -26.04
CA ALA A 118 15.03 8.54 -25.11
C ALA A 118 13.63 8.38 -24.48
N PRO A 119 13.14 7.15 -24.27
CA PRO A 119 11.84 6.92 -23.65
C PRO A 119 11.85 7.33 -22.18
N PHE A 120 10.73 7.89 -21.71
CA PHE A 120 10.52 8.19 -20.30
C PHE A 120 10.71 6.94 -19.43
N ARG A 121 11.43 7.10 -18.32
CA ARG A 121 11.60 6.09 -17.27
C ARG A 121 11.47 6.74 -15.90
N TYR A 122 10.93 5.99 -14.94
CA TYR A 122 11.04 6.36 -13.54
C TYR A 122 12.48 6.19 -13.03
N TRP A 123 12.84 7.00 -12.04
CA TRP A 123 14.05 6.85 -11.25
C TRP A 123 14.01 5.55 -10.44
N LYS A 124 15.16 4.89 -10.29
CA LYS A 124 15.32 3.68 -9.48
C LYS A 124 15.94 4.04 -8.13
N ILE A 125 15.74 3.19 -7.12
CA ILE A 125 16.45 3.27 -5.82
C ILE A 125 17.96 3.44 -6.01
N ARG A 126 18.57 2.64 -6.91
CA ARG A 126 20.01 2.75 -7.23
C ARG A 126 20.41 4.07 -7.91
N ASP A 127 19.49 4.77 -8.59
CA ASP A 127 19.79 6.08 -9.16
C ASP A 127 19.93 7.14 -8.05
N TYR A 128 19.02 7.16 -7.07
CA TYR A 128 19.11 8.04 -5.90
C TYR A 128 20.36 7.71 -5.07
N ALA A 129 20.56 6.44 -4.70
CA ALA A 129 21.71 6.03 -3.89
C ALA A 129 23.06 6.33 -4.58
N TYR A 130 23.15 6.19 -5.90
CA TYR A 130 24.33 6.61 -6.66
C TYR A 130 24.51 8.14 -6.63
N ALA A 131 23.43 8.90 -6.84
CA ALA A 131 23.48 10.37 -6.86
C ALA A 131 23.89 10.96 -5.50
N TYR A 132 23.45 10.35 -4.39
CA TYR A 132 23.85 10.72 -3.03
C TYR A 132 25.35 10.44 -2.80
N ARG A 133 25.81 9.21 -3.04
CA ARG A 133 27.24 8.84 -2.89
C ARG A 133 28.18 9.65 -3.77
N SER A 134 27.73 9.96 -4.99
CA SER A 134 28.49 10.76 -5.96
C SER A 134 28.38 12.27 -5.73
N LYS A 135 27.69 12.70 -4.66
CA LYS A 135 27.46 14.10 -4.27
C LYS A 135 26.85 14.97 -5.39
N LEU A 136 26.05 14.34 -6.25
CA LEU A 136 25.28 15.02 -7.31
C LEU A 136 24.02 15.70 -6.73
N THR A 137 23.47 15.11 -5.67
CA THR A 137 22.44 15.70 -4.82
C THR A 137 22.52 15.07 -3.42
N ALA A 138 21.73 15.55 -2.47
CA ALA A 138 21.64 15.02 -1.11
C ALA A 138 20.18 14.71 -0.73
N PRO A 139 19.92 13.76 0.19
CA PRO A 139 18.57 13.47 0.68
C PRO A 139 17.79 14.71 1.14
N SER A 140 18.45 15.68 1.79
CA SER A 140 17.87 16.97 2.18
C SER A 140 17.41 17.86 1.01
N GLN A 141 18.09 17.82 -0.14
CA GLN A 141 17.66 18.55 -1.35
C GLN A 141 16.46 17.87 -2.02
N VAL A 142 16.44 16.54 -2.01
CA VAL A 142 15.29 15.74 -2.45
C VAL A 142 14.10 15.98 -1.51
N ALA A 143 14.34 16.19 -0.21
CA ALA A 143 13.29 16.54 0.76
C ALA A 143 12.57 17.83 0.39
N GLU A 144 13.27 18.95 0.19
CA GLU A 144 12.61 20.21 -0.17
C GLU A 144 11.89 20.13 -1.53
N SER A 145 12.41 19.34 -2.47
CA SER A 145 11.75 19.08 -3.76
C SER A 145 10.45 18.28 -3.58
N PHE A 146 10.46 17.28 -2.70
CA PHE A 146 9.29 16.48 -2.34
C PHE A 146 8.25 17.32 -1.56
N ILE A 147 8.71 18.11 -0.58
CA ILE A 147 7.87 19.01 0.22
C ILE A 147 7.13 19.99 -0.68
N SER A 148 7.85 20.63 -1.62
CA SER A 148 7.27 21.55 -2.62
C SER A 148 6.18 20.86 -3.46
N ALA A 149 6.41 19.62 -3.90
CA ALA A 149 5.45 18.87 -4.71
C ALA A 149 4.20 18.44 -3.92
N ILE A 150 4.34 18.12 -2.63
CA ILE A 150 3.21 17.83 -1.74
C ILE A 150 2.39 19.10 -1.47
N GLU A 151 3.05 20.24 -1.22
CA GLU A 151 2.38 21.53 -1.06
C GLU A 151 1.65 21.97 -2.33
N GLU A 152 2.26 21.82 -3.51
CA GLU A 152 1.59 22.06 -4.80
C GLU A 152 0.37 21.14 -4.97
N SER A 153 0.51 19.84 -4.70
CA SER A 153 -0.58 18.87 -4.80
C SER A 153 -1.74 19.17 -3.85
N ASN A 154 -1.46 19.65 -2.64
CA ASN A 154 -2.48 19.97 -1.64
C ASN A 154 -3.23 21.28 -1.96
N ASN A 155 -2.66 22.15 -2.79
CA ASN A 155 -3.30 23.39 -3.25
C ASN A 155 -4.21 23.20 -4.49
N GLN A 156 -4.33 21.98 -5.02
CA GLN A 156 -5.19 21.69 -6.17
C GLN A 156 -6.68 21.61 -5.80
N ASN A 157 -7.53 22.00 -6.77
CA ASN A 157 -8.99 21.93 -6.65
C ASN A 157 -9.55 21.09 -7.81
N PRO A 158 -10.28 19.98 -7.56
CA PRO A 158 -10.68 19.44 -6.26
C PRO A 158 -9.52 18.88 -5.44
N LEU A 159 -9.65 18.99 -4.11
CA LEU A 159 -8.72 18.40 -3.13
C LEU A 159 -8.60 16.89 -3.33
N ALA A 160 -7.37 16.44 -3.62
CA ALA A 160 -7.03 15.05 -3.86
C ALA A 160 -5.72 14.68 -3.15
N PRO A 161 -5.67 14.76 -1.81
CA PRO A 161 -4.43 14.60 -1.06
C PRO A 161 -3.83 13.20 -1.30
N LEU A 162 -2.53 13.19 -1.56
CA LEU A 162 -1.71 11.97 -1.62
C LEU A 162 -1.44 11.44 -0.20
N LEU A 163 -1.24 12.35 0.76
CA LEU A 163 -0.99 12.08 2.17
C LEU A 163 -2.07 12.73 3.06
N ILE A 164 -2.56 12.00 4.07
CA ILE A 164 -3.60 12.45 5.03
C ILE A 164 -3.07 12.68 6.45
N SER A 165 -1.81 12.32 6.69
CA SER A 165 -1.00 12.78 7.82
C SER A 165 0.43 12.98 7.31
N TYR A 166 0.97 14.18 7.42
CA TYR A 166 2.22 14.64 6.83
C TYR A 166 2.79 15.77 7.69
N ASP A 167 4.11 15.77 7.89
CA ASP A 167 4.84 16.79 8.64
C ASP A 167 6.13 17.09 7.87
N PRO A 168 6.28 18.29 7.27
CA PRO A 168 7.46 18.63 6.48
C PRO A 168 8.73 18.71 7.34
N ASP A 169 8.62 19.04 8.63
CA ASP A 169 9.78 19.19 9.51
C ASP A 169 10.30 17.83 10.00
N GLU A 170 9.41 16.85 10.19
CA GLU A 170 9.81 15.44 10.39
C GLU A 170 10.48 14.84 9.15
N VAL A 171 10.01 15.20 7.94
CA VAL A 171 10.67 14.80 6.68
C VAL A 171 12.05 15.44 6.55
N ARG A 172 12.17 16.76 6.81
CA ARG A 172 13.47 17.47 6.86
C ARG A 172 14.43 16.83 7.86
N ARG A 173 13.95 16.53 9.07
CA ARG A 173 14.77 15.93 10.14
C ARG A 173 15.31 14.56 9.75
N GLN A 174 14.47 13.69 9.18
CA GLN A 174 14.90 12.38 8.68
C GLN A 174 15.90 12.51 7.53
N ALA A 175 15.62 13.38 6.56
CA ALA A 175 16.46 13.59 5.39
C ALA A 175 17.83 14.23 5.76
N ALA A 176 17.86 15.19 6.69
CA ALA A 176 19.10 15.78 7.19
C ALA A 176 20.00 14.75 7.88
N ALA A 177 19.41 13.86 8.70
CA ALA A 177 20.15 12.78 9.33
C ALA A 177 20.71 11.77 8.31
N SER A 178 20.02 11.55 7.19
CA SER A 178 20.53 10.74 6.07
C SER A 178 21.64 11.46 5.31
N THR A 179 21.48 12.75 4.99
CA THR A 179 22.53 13.58 4.38
C THR A 179 23.81 13.55 5.20
N GLN A 180 23.74 13.70 6.53
CA GLN A 180 24.91 13.61 7.40
C GLN A 180 25.64 12.27 7.25
N ARG A 181 24.92 11.14 7.20
CA ARG A 181 25.54 9.82 6.98
C ARG A 181 26.24 9.71 5.62
N PHE A 182 25.67 10.25 4.55
CA PHE A 182 26.34 10.31 3.25
C PHE A 182 27.56 11.26 3.22
N GLU A 183 27.56 12.31 4.04
CA GLU A 183 28.72 13.20 4.19
C GLU A 183 29.87 12.52 4.96
N GLU A 184 29.53 11.74 5.98
CA GLU A 184 30.45 10.95 6.82
C GLU A 184 30.92 9.63 6.15
N GLY A 185 30.22 9.14 5.12
CA GLY A 185 30.46 7.83 4.50
C GLY A 185 29.99 6.66 5.37
N SER A 186 28.90 6.87 6.12
CA SER A 186 28.33 5.98 7.13
C SER A 186 26.88 5.59 6.82
N GLU A 187 26.50 5.50 5.53
CA GLU A 187 25.12 5.14 5.15
C GLU A 187 24.73 3.72 5.57
N LEU A 188 23.46 3.53 5.93
CA LEU A 188 22.97 2.29 6.56
C LEU A 188 22.69 1.17 5.54
N SER A 189 22.26 1.52 4.32
CA SER A 189 22.02 0.57 3.22
C SER A 189 21.78 1.31 1.89
N ILE A 190 21.45 0.60 0.80
CA ILE A 190 20.96 1.22 -0.45
C ILE A 190 19.63 1.99 -0.28
N LEU A 191 18.90 1.76 0.81
CA LEU A 191 17.64 2.44 1.13
C LEU A 191 17.85 3.72 1.96
N ASP A 192 19.10 4.03 2.35
CA ASP A 192 19.38 5.26 3.09
C ASP A 192 19.04 6.50 2.24
N GLY A 193 18.19 7.38 2.78
CA GLY A 193 17.73 8.57 2.07
C GLY A 193 16.69 8.30 0.97
N ILE A 194 16.15 7.08 0.88
CA ILE A 194 15.04 6.75 -0.02
C ILE A 194 13.70 7.10 0.64
N PHE A 195 12.86 7.83 -0.10
CA PHE A 195 11.59 8.37 0.37
C PHE A 195 10.48 7.32 0.20
N ILE A 196 9.82 6.94 1.30
CA ILE A 196 8.78 5.90 1.32
C ILE A 196 7.53 6.46 2.01
N ALA A 197 6.39 6.41 1.32
CA ALA A 197 5.08 6.72 1.89
C ALA A 197 4.45 5.45 2.50
N VAL A 198 3.80 5.60 3.66
CA VAL A 198 3.25 4.48 4.42
C VAL A 198 1.73 4.49 4.35
N LYS A 199 1.10 3.35 4.14
CA LYS A 199 -0.36 3.26 4.10
C LYS A 199 -0.98 3.55 5.47
N ASP A 200 -2.13 4.22 5.53
CA ASP A 200 -2.64 4.75 6.80
C ASP A 200 -3.21 3.71 7.78
N ASP A 201 -3.38 2.47 7.33
CA ASP A 201 -3.66 1.30 8.17
C ASP A 201 -2.40 0.61 8.74
N ILE A 202 -1.20 1.19 8.52
CA ILE A 202 0.08 0.72 9.07
C ILE A 202 0.63 1.76 10.06
N ASP A 203 1.02 1.30 11.26
CA ASP A 203 1.61 2.16 12.30
C ASP A 203 3.02 2.65 11.91
N CYS A 204 3.21 3.96 11.95
CA CYS A 204 4.47 4.65 11.60
C CYS A 204 4.61 5.91 12.46
N TYR A 205 5.43 5.84 13.50
CA TYR A 205 5.63 6.94 14.46
C TYR A 205 6.46 8.07 13.83
N PRO A 206 6.16 9.36 14.09
CA PRO A 206 5.18 9.91 15.03
C PRO A 206 3.75 10.09 14.47
N TYR A 207 3.50 9.66 13.23
CA TYR A 207 2.19 9.89 12.59
C TYR A 207 1.10 9.00 13.22
N PRO A 208 -0.13 9.53 13.39
CA PRO A 208 -1.27 8.69 13.76
C PRO A 208 -1.60 7.70 12.64
N SER A 209 -2.23 6.59 13.01
CA SER A 209 -2.95 5.72 12.07
C SER A 209 -4.44 6.04 12.18
N LYS A 210 -5.07 6.43 11.07
CA LYS A 210 -6.51 6.72 11.04
C LYS A 210 -7.30 5.67 10.25
N GLY A 211 -6.64 4.77 9.51
CA GLY A 211 -7.28 3.82 8.60
C GLY A 211 -8.15 4.51 7.54
N GLY A 212 -7.84 5.76 7.16
CA GLY A 212 -8.70 6.59 6.30
C GLY A 212 -9.99 7.11 6.95
N THR A 213 -10.20 6.89 8.26
CA THR A 213 -11.30 7.49 9.05
C THR A 213 -10.90 8.86 9.61
N THR A 214 -11.84 9.57 10.23
CA THR A 214 -11.55 10.81 10.99
C THR A 214 -11.25 10.57 12.48
N TRP A 215 -11.62 9.41 13.04
CA TRP A 215 -11.75 9.21 14.50
C TRP A 215 -10.86 8.10 15.07
N PHE A 216 -10.34 7.16 14.27
CA PHE A 216 -9.65 5.97 14.80
C PHE A 216 -8.44 6.30 15.68
N HIS A 217 -7.72 7.37 15.37
CA HIS A 217 -6.60 7.89 16.17
C HIS A 217 -6.97 8.34 17.61
N GLU A 218 -8.25 8.59 17.90
CA GLU A 218 -8.73 8.93 19.25
C GLU A 218 -8.80 7.70 20.17
N ILE A 219 -8.89 6.49 19.59
CA ILE A 219 -8.94 5.22 20.32
C ILE A 219 -7.69 4.34 20.12
N HIS A 220 -6.87 4.63 19.11
CA HIS A 220 -5.63 3.91 18.78
C HIS A 220 -4.44 4.87 18.75
N GLU A 221 -3.70 4.92 19.86
CA GLU A 221 -2.51 5.76 20.02
C GLU A 221 -1.25 5.04 19.50
N VAL A 222 -0.66 5.55 18.42
CA VAL A 222 0.57 4.99 17.80
C VAL A 222 1.79 5.32 18.67
N LYS A 223 2.35 4.31 19.36
CA LYS A 223 3.51 4.45 20.27
C LYS A 223 4.82 3.93 19.72
N LYS A 224 4.78 3.19 18.61
CA LYS A 224 5.92 2.55 17.97
C LYS A 224 5.59 2.26 16.51
N ASP A 225 6.61 2.05 15.71
CA ASP A 225 6.48 1.58 14.34
C ASP A 225 5.92 0.15 14.28
N ALA A 226 5.16 -0.16 13.23
CA ALA A 226 4.93 -1.54 12.81
C ALA A 226 6.25 -2.21 12.40
N VAL A 227 6.31 -3.54 12.45
CA VAL A 227 7.56 -4.31 12.20
C VAL A 227 8.16 -4.00 10.83
N CYS A 228 7.34 -3.88 9.78
CA CYS A 228 7.80 -3.49 8.45
C CYS A 228 8.41 -2.08 8.42
N ILE A 229 7.82 -1.12 9.13
CA ILE A 229 8.28 0.27 9.19
C ILE A 229 9.58 0.39 10.00
N SER A 230 9.68 -0.31 11.13
CA SER A 230 10.92 -0.40 11.91
C SER A 230 12.06 -0.99 11.08
N ARG A 231 11.80 -2.05 10.29
CA ARG A 231 12.78 -2.64 9.37
C ARG A 231 13.23 -1.64 8.29
N LEU A 232 12.32 -0.86 7.70
CA LEU A 232 12.67 0.19 6.74
C LEU A 232 13.48 1.33 7.37
N ARG A 233 13.13 1.75 8.59
CA ARG A 233 13.85 2.80 9.32
C ARG A 233 15.28 2.38 9.67
N ASN A 234 15.49 1.11 10.05
CA ASN A 234 16.82 0.55 10.28
C ASN A 234 17.70 0.59 9.01
N CYS A 235 17.11 0.43 7.83
CA CYS A 235 17.80 0.58 6.55
C CYS A 235 18.08 2.05 6.15
N GLY A 236 17.64 3.04 6.94
CA GLY A 236 17.84 4.48 6.69
C GLY A 236 16.79 5.17 5.81
N ALA A 237 15.66 4.51 5.52
CA ALA A 237 14.61 5.08 4.69
C ALA A 237 13.94 6.31 5.36
N VAL A 238 13.57 7.29 4.54
CA VAL A 238 12.86 8.51 4.94
C VAL A 238 11.35 8.25 4.82
N LEU A 239 10.66 8.20 5.96
CA LEU A 239 9.24 7.87 6.04
C LEU A 239 8.41 9.15 5.94
N VAL A 240 7.81 9.38 4.77
CA VAL A 240 7.32 10.71 4.38
C VAL A 240 5.94 11.09 4.91
N GLY A 241 5.21 10.14 5.50
CA GLY A 241 3.84 10.35 5.99
C GLY A 241 2.90 9.19 5.63
N LYS A 242 1.61 9.41 5.92
CA LYS A 242 0.53 8.41 5.78
C LYS A 242 -0.30 8.68 4.52
N THR A 243 -0.38 7.71 3.60
CA THR A 243 -1.12 7.87 2.34
C THR A 243 -2.62 7.92 2.53
N ASN A 244 -3.31 8.64 1.65
CA ASN A 244 -4.77 8.51 1.52
C ASN A 244 -5.14 7.06 1.12
N MET A 245 -6.29 6.58 1.59
CA MET A 245 -6.80 5.23 1.33
C MET A 245 -8.34 5.22 1.39
N HIS A 246 -8.97 4.19 0.82
CA HIS A 246 -10.39 3.94 1.06
C HIS A 246 -10.61 3.63 2.55
N GLU A 247 -11.63 4.22 3.16
CA GLU A 247 -11.90 4.08 4.60
C GLU A 247 -11.96 2.61 5.02
N LEU A 248 -11.17 2.26 6.03
CA LEU A 248 -10.97 0.91 6.60
C LEU A 248 -10.63 -0.19 5.58
N GLY A 249 -10.14 0.17 4.39
CA GLY A 249 -9.92 -0.77 3.29
C GLY A 249 -11.21 -1.36 2.69
N LEU A 250 -12.39 -0.83 3.06
CA LEU A 250 -13.71 -1.36 2.68
C LEU A 250 -14.13 -0.92 1.26
N GLY A 251 -13.20 -0.95 0.31
CA GLY A 251 -13.46 -0.60 -1.08
C GLY A 251 -12.20 -0.60 -1.96
N ILE A 252 -12.42 -0.78 -3.26
CA ILE A 252 -11.37 -1.04 -4.27
C ILE A 252 -11.14 0.14 -5.23
N THR A 253 -11.67 1.33 -4.92
CA THR A 253 -11.72 2.48 -5.84
C THR A 253 -10.92 3.71 -5.39
N GLY A 254 -10.34 3.69 -4.18
CA GLY A 254 -9.65 4.83 -3.58
C GLY A 254 -10.56 6.04 -3.25
N ASN A 255 -11.88 5.86 -3.26
CA ASN A 255 -12.82 6.89 -2.84
C ASN A 255 -12.78 7.08 -1.31
N ASN A 256 -12.64 8.31 -0.84
CA ASN A 256 -12.72 8.66 0.57
C ASN A 256 -13.49 9.97 0.72
N THR A 257 -14.63 9.95 1.41
CA THR A 257 -15.48 11.15 1.58
C THR A 257 -15.00 12.10 2.66
N ASN A 258 -14.07 11.66 3.53
CA ASN A 258 -13.52 12.44 4.62
C ASN A 258 -12.32 13.29 4.16
N PHE A 259 -11.43 12.69 3.37
CA PHE A 259 -10.19 13.33 2.90
C PHE A 259 -10.18 13.69 1.41
N GLY A 260 -11.20 13.26 0.64
CA GLY A 260 -11.22 13.40 -0.81
C GLY A 260 -10.64 12.16 -1.52
N ARG A 261 -11.01 12.00 -2.79
CA ARG A 261 -10.56 10.88 -3.62
C ARG A 261 -9.16 11.13 -4.16
N CYS A 262 -8.28 10.14 -4.06
CA CYS A 262 -6.93 10.21 -4.59
C CYS A 262 -6.91 9.98 -6.12
N PHE A 263 -5.98 10.58 -6.88
CA PHE A 263 -5.96 10.59 -8.36
C PHE A 263 -4.68 9.96 -9.01
N PHE A 264 -4.84 8.97 -9.90
CA PHE A 264 -3.81 8.11 -10.55
C PHE A 264 -3.03 8.98 -11.50
N ILE A 265 -1.71 9.05 -11.36
CA ILE A 265 -0.93 10.03 -12.11
C ILE A 265 -0.93 9.75 -13.64
N ILE A 266 -1.34 8.55 -14.08
CA ILE A 266 -1.49 8.18 -15.50
C ILE A 266 -2.84 8.59 -16.12
N ASN A 267 -3.87 8.97 -15.34
CA ASN A 267 -5.20 9.40 -15.85
C ASN A 267 -6.21 10.00 -14.83
N GLY A 268 -5.77 10.41 -13.64
CA GLY A 268 -6.59 11.06 -12.61
C GLY A 268 -7.54 10.20 -11.72
N SER A 269 -7.29 8.92 -11.39
CA SER A 269 -8.15 8.12 -10.45
C SER A 269 -7.43 7.04 -9.56
N MET A 270 -6.76 7.39 -8.45
CA MET A 270 -5.79 6.50 -7.76
C MET A 270 -6.42 5.46 -6.84
N GLY A 271 -5.58 4.47 -6.50
CA GLY A 271 -5.47 4.00 -5.13
C GLY A 271 -4.10 4.38 -4.57
N GLY A 272 -4.07 5.24 -3.54
CA GLY A 272 -2.88 5.37 -2.70
C GLY A 272 -2.66 4.04 -2.00
N GLY A 273 -1.50 3.40 -2.23
CA GLY A 273 -1.16 2.08 -1.69
C GLY A 273 -2.19 0.99 -2.01
N PHE A 274 -2.16 0.43 -3.24
CA PHE A 274 -2.79 -0.87 -3.48
C PHE A 274 -1.97 -1.96 -2.76
N ALA A 275 -2.42 -2.29 -1.55
CA ALA A 275 -1.81 -3.18 -0.55
C ALA A 275 -0.51 -2.63 0.07
#